data_AF-A0A821ZZM2-F1
#
_entry.id   AF-A0A821ZZM2-F1
#
_cell.length_a   1.000
_cell.length_b   1.000
_cell.length_c   1.000
_cell.angle_alpha   90.00
_cell.angle_beta   90.00
_cell.angle_gamma   90.00
#
_symmetry.space_group_name_H-M   'P 1'
#
loop_
_entity.id
_entity.type
_entity.pdbx_description
1 polymer ?
#
loop_
_entity_poly.entity_id
_entity_poly.type
_entity_poly.pdbx_seq_one_letter_code
_entity_poly.pdbx_strand_id
1 'polypeptide(L)'
;LLLGIIMALFVYFTPSFQNYNKTFPWYYYTLAIIIFSIQQIFVYSMFVSQMAFFAQVSDPKIGGTYMTLLNTLTNLGSSWVSTAVLYSADFLTWKKCTLSDDKCRTPAEEKNCALLGGICRPYIDPYFIAVIISTIAGFIWLIWKYGTMMRLQDLPINSWKVQKNNQKKQELLSTDD
;
A
#
# COMPACT_ATOMS: atom_id res chain seq x y z
N LEU A 1 6.17 4.76 4.14
CA LEU A 1 5.84 4.46 5.55
C LEU A 1 5.68 5.73 6.36
N LEU A 2 6.75 6.50 6.62
CA LEU A 2 6.69 7.72 7.47
C LEU A 2 5.68 8.78 7.02
N LEU A 3 5.59 9.04 5.71
CA LEU A 3 4.63 10.02 5.16
C LEU A 3 3.16 9.62 5.41
N GLY A 4 2.87 8.31 5.50
CA GLY A 4 1.53 7.84 5.85
C GLY A 4 1.14 8.19 7.30
N ILE A 5 2.10 8.13 8.21
CA ILE A 5 1.91 8.56 9.61
C ILE A 5 1.69 10.07 9.66
N ILE A 6 2.48 10.85 8.91
CA ILE A 6 2.33 12.32 8.83
C ILE A 6 0.93 12.69 8.32
N MET A 7 0.46 12.01 7.27
CA MET A 7 -0.90 12.21 6.75
C MET A 7 -1.97 11.84 7.77
N ALA A 8 -1.81 10.73 8.49
CA ALA A 8 -2.76 10.33 9.53
C ALA A 8 -2.79 11.34 10.69
N LEU A 9 -1.64 11.85 11.12
CA LEU A 9 -1.57 12.92 12.13
C LEU A 9 -2.26 14.18 11.63
N PHE A 10 -2.03 14.58 10.37
CA PHE A 10 -2.70 15.72 9.77
C PHE A 10 -4.23 15.56 9.80
N VAL A 11 -4.77 14.41 9.38
CA VAL A 11 -6.20 14.10 9.42
C VAL A 11 -6.75 14.06 10.85
N TYR A 12 -5.96 13.56 11.81
CA TYR A 12 -6.33 13.55 13.22
C TYR A 12 -6.49 14.96 13.80
N PHE A 13 -5.63 15.91 13.40
CA PHE A 13 -5.73 17.30 13.83
C PHE A 13 -6.75 18.14 13.05
N THR A 14 -7.25 17.67 11.91
CA THR A 14 -8.28 18.34 11.10
C THR A 14 -9.46 18.91 11.89
N PRO A 15 -10.15 18.17 12.80
CA PRO A 15 -11.26 18.73 13.59
C PRO A 15 -10.85 19.93 14.45
N SER A 16 -9.59 20.05 14.86
CA SER A 16 -9.09 21.19 15.63
C SER A 16 -9.01 22.48 14.80
N PHE A 17 -8.95 22.38 13.46
CA PHE A 17 -8.91 23.52 12.54
C PHE A 17 -10.30 23.93 12.05
N GLN A 18 -11.36 23.27 12.54
CA GLN A 18 -12.73 23.53 12.12
C GLN A 18 -13.27 24.79 12.80
N ASN A 19 -13.73 25.77 12.00
CA ASN A 19 -14.39 26.96 12.53
C ASN A 19 -15.81 26.65 13.01
N TYR A 20 -16.40 27.57 13.79
CA TYR A 20 -17.78 27.47 14.30
C TYR A 20 -18.84 27.16 13.22
N ASN A 21 -18.65 27.69 12.01
CA ASN A 21 -19.55 27.45 10.87
C ASN A 21 -19.30 26.11 10.14
N LYS A 22 -18.49 25.21 10.70
CA LYS A 22 -18.03 23.95 10.05
C LYS A 22 -17.28 24.16 8.73
N THR A 23 -16.77 25.36 8.49
CA THR A 23 -15.96 25.70 7.33
C THR A 23 -14.48 25.64 7.67
N PHE A 24 -13.66 25.13 6.76
CA PHE A 24 -12.21 25.15 6.90
C PHE A 24 -11.63 26.44 6.30
N PRO A 25 -10.65 27.06 6.95
CA PRO A 25 -9.99 28.26 6.45
C PRO A 25 -9.01 27.92 5.31
N TRP A 26 -8.65 28.91 4.49
CA TRP A 26 -7.82 28.71 3.30
C TRP A 26 -6.46 28.04 3.57
N TYR A 27 -5.82 28.37 4.71
CA TYR A 27 -4.51 27.83 5.08
C TYR A 27 -4.53 26.30 5.30
N TYR A 28 -5.66 25.74 5.72
CA TYR A 28 -5.82 24.29 5.86
C TYR A 28 -5.68 23.59 4.50
N TYR A 29 -6.34 24.13 3.47
CA TYR A 29 -6.26 23.60 2.11
C TYR A 29 -4.85 23.74 1.52
N THR A 30 -4.21 24.90 1.73
CA THR A 30 -2.82 25.10 1.29
C THR A 30 -1.87 24.09 1.92
N LEU A 31 -1.99 23.86 3.24
CA LEU A 31 -1.17 22.87 3.95
C LEU A 31 -1.45 21.44 3.46
N ALA A 32 -2.72 21.08 3.27
CA ALA A 32 -3.11 19.76 2.74
C ALA A 32 -2.50 19.50 1.35
N ILE A 33 -2.56 20.49 0.46
CA ILE A 33 -1.96 20.41 -0.88
C ILE A 33 -0.46 20.18 -0.78
N ILE A 34 0.26 20.95 0.05
CA ILE A 34 1.71 20.80 0.20
C ILE A 34 2.09 19.40 0.68
N ILE A 35 1.43 18.90 1.73
CA ILE A 35 1.73 17.56 2.26
C ILE A 35 1.44 16.49 1.21
N PHE A 36 0.30 16.58 0.51
CA PHE A 36 -0.06 15.65 -0.54
C PHE A 36 0.91 15.70 -1.73
N SER A 37 1.34 16.89 -2.14
CA SER A 37 2.34 17.07 -3.21
C SER A 37 3.66 16.41 -2.84
N ILE A 38 4.14 16.58 -1.61
CA ILE A 38 5.34 15.91 -1.11
C ILE A 38 5.17 14.40 -1.18
N GLN A 39 4.04 13.87 -0.71
CA GLN A 39 3.74 12.45 -0.79
C GLN A 39 3.78 11.93 -2.24
N GLN A 40 3.19 12.67 -3.19
CA GLN A 40 3.17 12.29 -4.59
C GLN A 40 4.57 12.22 -5.20
N ILE A 41 5.45 13.18 -4.88
CA ILE A 41 6.84 13.18 -5.37
C ILE A 41 7.54 11.87 -5.00
N PHE A 42 7.42 11.43 -3.73
CA PHE A 42 8.03 10.18 -3.30
C PHE A 42 7.43 8.95 -4.00
N VAL A 43 6.10 8.90 -4.13
CA VAL A 43 5.43 7.78 -4.82
C VAL A 43 5.88 7.69 -6.28
N TYR A 44 5.92 8.81 -7.00
CA TYR A 44 6.38 8.82 -8.39
C TYR A 44 7.87 8.48 -8.52
N SER A 45 8.73 8.96 -7.61
CA SER A 45 10.15 8.58 -7.62
C SER A 45 10.36 7.08 -7.42
N MET A 46 9.56 6.45 -6.55
CA MET A 46 9.61 5.01 -6.31
C MET A 46 9.14 4.24 -7.54
N PHE A 47 8.04 4.69 -8.15
CA PHE A 47 7.49 4.10 -9.37
C PHE A 47 8.50 4.13 -10.53
N VAL A 48 9.15 5.27 -10.77
CA VAL A 48 10.17 5.39 -11.83
C VAL A 48 11.36 4.48 -11.55
N SER A 49 11.83 4.41 -10.30
CA SER A 49 12.94 3.54 -9.91
C SER A 49 12.61 2.05 -10.12
N GLN A 50 11.40 1.63 -9.79
CA GLN A 50 10.92 0.27 -10.04
C GLN A 50 10.85 -0.05 -11.53
N MET A 51 10.32 0.85 -12.35
CA MET A 51 10.24 0.66 -13.81
C MET A 51 11.62 0.60 -14.45
N ALA A 52 12.57 1.40 -13.98
CA ALA A 52 13.96 1.33 -14.41
C ALA A 52 14.59 -0.04 -14.09
N PHE A 53 14.34 -0.58 -12.89
CA PHE A 53 14.80 -1.90 -12.50
C PHE A 53 14.18 -3.02 -13.36
N PHE A 54 12.86 -2.96 -13.63
CA PHE A 54 12.19 -3.92 -14.51
C PHE A 54 12.76 -3.91 -15.93
N ALA A 55 13.07 -2.73 -16.45
CA ALA A 55 13.70 -2.60 -17.76
C ALA A 55 15.12 -3.19 -17.78
N GLN A 56 15.91 -3.00 -16.72
CA GLN A 56 17.26 -3.56 -16.61
C GLN A 56 17.26 -5.08 -16.53
N VAL A 57 16.39 -5.66 -15.71
CA VAL A 57 16.32 -7.12 -15.48
C VAL A 57 15.71 -7.88 -16.67
N SER A 58 14.93 -7.21 -17.51
CA SER A 58 14.32 -7.82 -18.69
C SER A 58 15.37 -8.15 -19.77
N ASP A 59 15.49 -9.42 -20.15
CA ASP A 59 16.45 -9.87 -21.18
C ASP A 59 16.18 -9.17 -22.53
N PRO A 60 17.17 -8.58 -23.21
CA PRO A 60 16.98 -7.90 -24.49
C PRO A 60 16.26 -8.72 -25.57
N LYS A 61 16.35 -10.05 -25.55
CA LYS A 61 15.73 -10.93 -26.55
C LYS A 61 14.24 -11.16 -26.31
N ILE A 62 13.77 -11.12 -25.06
CA ILE A 62 12.37 -11.40 -24.67
C ILE A 62 11.86 -10.32 -23.69
N GLY A 63 12.44 -9.12 -23.78
CA GLY A 63 12.27 -8.08 -22.76
C GLY A 63 10.85 -7.54 -22.70
N GLY A 64 10.15 -7.49 -23.84
CA GLY A 64 8.76 -7.07 -23.91
C GLY A 64 7.82 -7.94 -23.06
N THR A 65 8.01 -9.27 -23.09
CA THR A 65 7.19 -10.21 -22.29
C THR A 65 7.51 -10.11 -20.80
N TYR A 66 8.78 -10.04 -20.41
CA TYR A 66 9.18 -9.87 -19.01
C TYR A 66 8.71 -8.54 -18.42
N MET A 67 8.88 -7.44 -19.16
CA MET A 67 8.42 -6.12 -18.73
C MET A 67 6.89 -6.10 -18.53
N THR A 68 6.13 -6.68 -19.48
CA THR A 68 4.66 -6.74 -19.38
C THR A 68 4.20 -7.60 -18.21
N LEU A 69 4.83 -8.76 -17.99
CA LEU A 69 4.53 -9.64 -16.86
C LEU A 69 4.79 -8.94 -15.51
N LEU A 70 5.95 -8.29 -15.36
CA LEU A 70 6.31 -7.58 -14.12
C LEU A 70 5.37 -6.40 -13.84
N ASN A 71 4.97 -5.67 -14.88
CA ASN A 71 3.95 -4.62 -14.78
C ASN A 71 2.60 -5.19 -14.34
N THR A 72 2.20 -6.33 -14.91
CA THR A 72 0.95 -7.02 -14.55
C THR A 72 0.96 -7.46 -13.09
N LEU A 73 2.06 -8.09 -12.64
CA LEU A 73 2.24 -8.49 -11.24
C LEU A 73 2.21 -7.28 -10.30
N THR A 74 2.79 -6.15 -10.70
CA THR A 74 2.78 -4.92 -9.90
C THR A 74 1.38 -4.31 -9.79
N ASN A 75 0.65 -4.21 -10.90
CA ASN A 75 -0.70 -3.67 -10.90
C ASN A 75 -1.68 -4.56 -10.13
N LEU A 76 -1.56 -5.88 -10.27
CA LEU A 76 -2.30 -6.84 -9.47
C LEU A 76 -1.92 -6.70 -8.00
N GLY A 77 -0.62 -6.58 -7.72
CA GLY A 77 0.01 -6.29 -6.44
C GLY A 77 -0.63 -5.11 -5.69
N SER A 78 -0.80 -3.97 -6.36
CA SER A 78 -1.40 -2.80 -5.73
C SER A 78 -2.92 -2.95 -5.53
N SER A 79 -3.59 -3.63 -6.46
CA SER A 79 -5.05 -3.78 -6.44
C SER A 79 -5.52 -4.72 -5.34
N TRP A 80 -4.87 -5.88 -5.16
CA TRP A 80 -5.27 -6.85 -4.14
C TRP A 80 -5.17 -6.28 -2.73
N VAL A 81 -4.13 -5.49 -2.45
CA VAL A 81 -3.94 -4.83 -1.13
C VAL A 81 -5.06 -3.83 -0.90
N SER A 82 -5.41 -3.01 -1.89
CA SER A 82 -6.47 -2.01 -1.78
C SER A 82 -7.82 -2.65 -1.47
N THR A 83 -8.16 -3.72 -2.20
CA THR A 83 -9.38 -4.49 -1.95
C THR A 83 -9.38 -5.15 -0.57
N ALA A 84 -8.26 -5.73 -0.15
CA ALA A 84 -8.14 -6.36 1.16
C ALA A 84 -8.32 -5.35 2.31
N VAL A 85 -7.74 -4.16 2.20
CA VAL A 85 -7.88 -3.09 3.20
C VAL A 85 -9.34 -2.62 3.29
N LEU A 86 -9.98 -2.35 2.14
CA LEU A 86 -11.38 -1.93 2.11
C LEU A 86 -12.31 -3.00 2.70
N TYR A 87 -12.11 -4.26 2.34
CA TYR A 87 -12.86 -5.36 2.92
C TYR A 87 -12.66 -5.48 4.43
N SER A 88 -11.43 -5.25 4.92
CA SER A 88 -11.13 -5.29 6.35
C SER A 88 -11.73 -4.10 7.12
N ALA A 89 -12.02 -2.98 6.46
CA ALA A 89 -12.51 -1.76 7.11
C ALA A 89 -13.86 -1.99 7.81
N ASP A 90 -14.73 -2.81 7.20
CA ASP A 90 -16.02 -3.18 7.81
C ASP A 90 -15.83 -3.94 9.13
N PHE A 91 -14.83 -4.83 9.19
CA PHE A 91 -14.50 -5.59 10.39
C PHE A 91 -13.81 -4.74 11.48
N LEU A 92 -13.02 -3.75 11.05
CA LEU A 92 -12.24 -2.86 11.91
C LEU A 92 -13.07 -1.69 12.47
N THR A 93 -14.32 -1.50 12.02
CA THR A 93 -15.16 -0.39 12.45
C THR A 93 -15.67 -0.59 13.89
N TRP A 94 -15.29 0.30 14.80
CA TRP A 94 -15.82 0.34 16.17
C TRP A 94 -16.93 1.38 16.30
N LYS A 95 -18.14 0.90 16.63
CA LYS A 95 -19.33 1.74 16.80
C LYS A 95 -19.71 1.86 18.28
N LYS A 96 -20.19 3.03 18.69
CA LYS A 96 -20.76 3.32 20.01
C LYS A 96 -22.19 3.83 19.87
N CYS A 97 -23.02 3.57 20.87
CA CYS A 97 -24.36 4.14 20.93
C CYS A 97 -24.30 5.65 21.26
N THR A 98 -25.27 6.43 20.76
CA THR A 98 -25.32 7.88 21.04
C THR A 98 -25.85 8.23 22.43
N LEU A 99 -26.70 7.38 23.00
CA LEU A 99 -27.40 7.64 24.27
C LEU A 99 -26.79 6.89 25.46
N SER A 100 -25.93 5.91 25.19
CA SER A 100 -25.21 5.12 26.18
C SER A 100 -23.77 4.91 25.71
N ASP A 101 -22.80 4.79 26.61
CA ASP A 101 -21.40 4.47 26.24
C ASP A 101 -21.20 2.98 25.88
N ASP A 102 -22.30 2.27 25.58
CA ASP A 102 -22.31 0.87 25.19
C ASP A 102 -21.74 0.69 23.77
N LYS A 103 -21.02 -0.41 23.58
CA LYS A 103 -20.44 -0.79 22.29
C LYS A 103 -21.52 -1.37 21.39
N CYS A 104 -21.51 -1.01 20.12
CA CYS A 104 -22.38 -1.60 19.10
C CYS A 104 -21.56 -2.48 18.14
N ARG A 105 -21.19 -3.69 18.56
CA ARG A 105 -20.44 -4.63 17.69
C ARG A 105 -21.30 -5.79 17.22
N THR A 106 -22.24 -6.23 18.05
CA THR A 106 -23.12 -7.38 17.76
C THR A 106 -24.55 -6.93 17.43
N PRO A 107 -25.33 -7.76 16.72
CA PRO A 107 -26.74 -7.47 16.44
C PRO A 107 -27.59 -7.32 17.70
N ALA A 108 -27.20 -7.95 18.82
CA ALA A 108 -27.88 -7.83 20.10
C ALA A 108 -27.65 -6.45 20.73
N GLU A 109 -26.41 -5.97 20.71
CA GLU A 109 -26.04 -4.63 21.20
C GLU A 109 -26.68 -3.51 20.36
N GLU A 110 -26.72 -3.69 19.04
CA GLU A 110 -27.37 -2.74 18.13
C GLU A 110 -28.88 -2.62 18.42
N LYS A 111 -29.55 -3.76 18.67
CA LYS A 111 -30.96 -3.77 19.10
C LYS A 111 -31.16 -3.08 20.44
N ASN A 112 -30.28 -3.31 21.41
CA ASN A 112 -30.36 -2.63 22.72
C ASN A 112 -30.22 -1.11 22.60
N CYS A 113 -29.28 -0.64 21.77
CA CYS A 113 -29.16 0.80 21.50
C CYS A 113 -30.40 1.37 20.79
N ALA A 114 -30.96 0.63 19.83
CA ALA A 114 -32.18 1.04 19.12
C ALA A 114 -33.41 1.09 20.03
N LEU A 115 -33.54 0.16 20.99
CA LEU A 115 -34.62 0.17 22.00
C LEU A 115 -34.57 1.40 22.90
N LEU A 116 -33.36 1.92 23.17
CA LEU A 116 -33.15 3.18 23.89
C LEU A 116 -33.40 4.42 23.02
N GLY A 117 -33.75 4.24 21.73
CA GLY A 117 -33.90 5.32 20.76
C GLY A 117 -32.57 5.89 20.23
N GLY A 118 -31.46 5.19 20.47
CA GLY A 118 -30.12 5.60 20.06
C GLY A 118 -29.75 5.11 18.66
N ILE A 119 -28.74 5.75 18.05
CA ILE A 119 -28.18 5.37 16.75
C ILE A 119 -26.72 4.98 16.97
N CYS A 120 -26.29 3.84 16.46
CA CYS A 120 -24.89 3.44 16.55
C CYS A 120 -24.05 4.28 15.56
N ARG A 121 -23.09 5.05 16.08
CA ARG A 121 -22.16 5.88 15.30
C ARG A 121 -20.74 5.32 15.40
N PRO A 122 -19.94 5.37 14.31
CA PRO A 122 -18.53 5.02 14.38
C PRO A 122 -17.80 5.98 15.32
N TYR A 123 -17.07 5.45 16.29
CA TYR A 123 -16.30 6.22 17.28
C TYR A 123 -14.86 6.42 16.84
N ILE A 124 -14.26 5.40 16.21
CA ILE A 124 -12.91 5.46 15.64
C ILE A 124 -13.03 5.14 14.15
N ASP A 125 -12.42 6.00 13.32
CA ASP A 125 -12.36 5.77 11.89
C ASP A 125 -11.42 4.59 11.58
N PRO A 126 -11.89 3.56 10.84
CA PRO A 126 -11.05 2.43 10.44
C PRO A 126 -9.77 2.85 9.70
N TYR A 127 -9.73 4.04 9.09
CA TYR A 127 -8.54 4.63 8.49
C TYR A 127 -7.34 4.64 9.44
N PHE A 128 -7.50 5.12 10.67
CA PHE A 128 -6.37 5.24 11.62
C PHE A 128 -5.82 3.88 12.02
N ILE A 129 -6.70 2.89 12.20
CA ILE A 129 -6.30 1.52 12.53
C ILE A 129 -5.58 0.90 11.34
N ALA A 130 -6.08 1.10 10.12
CA ALA A 130 -5.44 0.62 8.90
C ALA A 130 -4.04 1.24 8.70
N VAL A 131 -3.85 2.52 9.00
CA VAL A 131 -2.52 3.16 8.94
C VAL A 131 -1.55 2.53 9.93
N ILE A 132 -1.97 2.25 11.16
CA ILE A 132 -1.13 1.61 12.18
C ILE A 132 -0.72 0.20 11.72
N ILE A 133 -1.69 -0.62 11.30
CA ILE A 133 -1.45 -2.00 10.87
C ILE A 133 -0.53 -2.04 9.64
N SER A 134 -0.82 -1.22 8.62
CA SER A 134 -0.03 -1.16 7.39
C SER A 134 1.40 -0.65 7.63
N THR A 135 1.57 0.27 8.58
CA THR A 135 2.90 0.76 8.97
C THR A 135 3.72 -0.34 9.63
N ILE A 136 3.15 -1.05 10.61
CA ILE A 136 3.81 -2.17 11.29
C ILE A 136 4.17 -3.27 10.29
N ALA A 137 3.21 -3.69 9.47
CA ALA A 137 3.42 -4.70 8.44
C ALA A 137 4.52 -4.28 7.45
N GLY A 138 4.54 -3.00 7.05
CA GLY A 138 5.56 -2.46 6.16
C GLY A 138 6.96 -2.47 6.76
N PHE A 139 7.12 -2.13 8.05
CA PHE A 139 8.42 -2.22 8.73
C PHE A 139 8.89 -3.66 8.90
N ILE A 140 7.99 -4.58 9.30
CA ILE A 140 8.31 -6.01 9.40
C ILE A 140 8.77 -6.55 8.04
N TRP A 141 8.05 -6.23 6.98
CA TRP A 141 8.41 -6.63 5.61
C TRP A 141 9.75 -6.05 5.18
N LEU A 142 9.97 -4.75 5.44
CA LEU A 142 11.22 -4.07 5.10
C LEU A 142 12.40 -4.76 5.78
N ILE A 143 12.34 -5.00 7.09
CA ILE A 143 13.41 -5.67 7.84
C ILE A 143 13.65 -7.09 7.29
N TRP A 144 12.57 -7.86 7.06
CA TRP A 144 12.68 -9.24 6.60
C TRP A 144 13.25 -9.36 5.18
N LYS A 145 12.89 -8.44 4.28
CA LYS A 145 13.31 -8.49 2.87
C LYS A 145 14.50 -7.61 2.54
N TYR A 146 14.94 -6.72 3.43
CA TYR A 146 16.05 -5.80 3.19
C TYR A 146 17.29 -6.52 2.63
N GLY A 147 17.71 -7.61 3.28
CA GLY A 147 18.88 -8.37 2.83
C GLY A 147 18.69 -9.02 1.45
N THR A 148 17.47 -9.48 1.13
CA THR A 148 17.18 -10.02 -0.20
C THR A 148 17.17 -8.92 -1.24
N MET A 149 16.58 -7.76 -0.93
CA MET A 149 16.53 -6.61 -1.83
C MET A 149 17.94 -6.14 -2.18
N MET A 150 18.80 -5.96 -1.17
CA MET A 150 20.20 -5.56 -1.39
C MET A 150 20.95 -6.57 -2.25
N ARG A 151 20.79 -7.87 -1.95
CA ARG A 151 21.39 -8.94 -2.76
C ARG A 151 20.92 -8.89 -4.22
N LEU A 152 19.64 -8.68 -4.47
CA LEU A 152 19.10 -8.60 -5.84
C LEU A 152 19.57 -7.33 -6.56
N GLN A 153 19.76 -6.22 -5.85
CA GLN A 153 20.30 -4.98 -6.41
C GLN A 153 21.78 -5.12 -6.83
N ASP A 154 22.57 -5.87 -6.07
CA ASP A 154 24.00 -6.09 -6.34
C ASP A 154 24.27 -7.18 -7.40
N LEU A 155 23.26 -7.94 -7.81
CA LEU A 155 23.44 -9.02 -8.78
C LEU A 155 23.82 -8.47 -10.16
N PRO A 156 24.88 -9.00 -10.81
CA PRO A 156 25.27 -8.54 -12.13
C PRO A 156 24.18 -8.85 -13.17
N ILE A 157 24.03 -7.96 -14.15
CA ILE A 157 22.97 -8.03 -15.17
C ILE A 157 22.93 -9.37 -15.95
N ASN A 158 24.07 -10.07 -16.02
CA ASN A 158 24.20 -11.34 -16.72
C ASN A 158 23.48 -12.49 -16.00
N SER A 159 23.30 -12.41 -14.69
CA SER A 159 22.57 -13.40 -13.90
C SER A 159 21.05 -13.33 -14.12
N TRP A 160 20.56 -12.22 -14.65
CA TRP A 160 19.14 -12.00 -14.94
C TRP A 160 18.74 -12.43 -16.37
N LYS A 161 19.73 -12.65 -17.25
CA LYS A 161 19.53 -12.97 -18.66
C LYS A 161 19.56 -14.47 -18.92
N VAL A 162 18.91 -14.91 -20.00
CA VAL A 162 18.94 -16.30 -20.43
C VAL A 162 20.36 -16.65 -20.90
N GLN A 163 21.04 -17.51 -20.14
CA GLN A 163 22.36 -18.01 -20.52
C GLN A 163 22.21 -18.95 -21.71
N LYS A 164 22.96 -18.70 -22.79
CA LYS A 164 23.10 -19.66 -23.89
C LYS A 164 23.93 -20.83 -23.36
N ASN A 165 23.30 -21.97 -23.09
CA ASN A 165 24.04 -23.22 -22.94
C ASN A 165 24.61 -23.61 -24.30
N ASN A 166 25.84 -23.18 -24.59
CA ASN A 166 26.61 -23.61 -25.76
C ASN A 166 26.86 -25.13 -25.76
N GLN A 167 26.71 -25.80 -24.60
CA GLN A 167 26.83 -27.26 -24.48
C GLN A 167 25.84 -28.02 -25.36
N LYS A 168 24.55 -27.63 -25.40
CA LYS A 168 23.57 -28.30 -26.27
C LYS A 168 23.82 -28.08 -27.76
N LYS A 169 24.37 -26.91 -28.11
CA LYS A 169 24.72 -26.59 -29.50
C LYS A 169 25.93 -27.41 -29.95
N GLN A 170 26.92 -27.61 -29.07
CA GLN A 170 28.09 -28.46 -29.34
C GLN A 170 27.73 -29.96 -29.37
N GLU A 171 26.86 -30.45 -28.49
CA GLU A 171 26.37 -31.84 -28.52
C GLU A 171 25.62 -32.17 -29.82
N LEU A 172 24.76 -31.26 -30.30
CA LEU A 172 24.04 -31.43 -31.58
C LEU A 172 24.98 -31.40 -32.80
N LEU A 173 26.03 -30.58 -32.77
CA LEU A 173 27.04 -30.52 -33.83
C LEU A 173 27.99 -31.72 -33.84
N SER A 174 28.16 -32.41 -32.70
CA SER A 174 28.99 -33.63 -32.60
C SER A 174 28.25 -34.93 -32.94
N THR A 175 26.92 -34.89 -33.08
CA THR A 175 26.09 -36.04 -33.53
C THR A 175 25.81 -36.03 -35.03
N ASP A 176 26.22 -34.97 -35.73
CA ASP A 176 26.06 -34.82 -37.19
C ASP A 176 27.37 -35.19 -37.97
N ASP A 177 28.42 -35.64 -37.27
CA ASP A 177 29.66 -36.25 -37.84
C ASP A 177 29.70 -37.76 -37.52
#